data_AF-A0A1C6KHN8-F1
#
_entry.id   AF-A0A1C6KHN8-F1
#
_cell.length_a   1.000
_cell.length_b   1.000
_cell.length_c   1.000
_cell.angle_alpha   90.00
_cell.angle_beta   90.00
_cell.angle_gamma   90.00
#
_symmetry.space_group_name_H-M   'P 1'
#
loop_
_entity.id
_entity.type
_entity.pdbx_description
1 polymer ?
#
loop_
_entity_poly.entity_id
_entity_poly.type
_entity_poly.pdbx_seq_one_letter_code
_entity_poly.pdbx_strand_id
1 'polypeptide(L)'
;MLGSKRIKSLSYKESNLKNEIKNKNNDSKVIHELDKLNINTFIECSKLKFILQDIYNKLGLKKTAKATDITRYYVNSILVSKRINGKKYKGYELHK
;
A
#
# COMPACT_ATOMS: atom_id res chain seq x y z
N MET A 1 23.62 -28.56 25.14
CA MET A 1 22.23 -28.07 24.97
C MET A 1 22.06 -27.42 23.59
N LEU A 2 21.78 -28.20 22.53
CA LEU A 2 21.53 -27.67 21.17
C LEU A 2 20.03 -27.39 20.88
N GLY A 3 19.12 -27.95 21.68
CA GLY A 3 17.67 -27.86 21.45
C GLY A 3 17.13 -26.43 21.56
N SER A 4 17.57 -25.66 22.55
CA SER A 4 17.07 -24.30 22.80
C SER A 4 17.40 -23.31 21.68
N LYS A 5 18.59 -23.42 21.05
CA LYS A 5 18.94 -22.60 19.86
C LYS A 5 18.11 -22.96 18.63
N ARG A 6 17.86 -24.25 18.39
CA ARG A 6 17.01 -24.71 17.25
C ARG A 6 15.56 -24.28 17.41
N ILE A 7 15.00 -24.39 18.62
CA ILE A 7 13.61 -23.97 18.93
C ILE A 7 13.44 -22.46 18.71
N LYS A 8 14.39 -21.63 19.17
CA LYS A 8 14.37 -20.17 18.92
C LYS A 8 14.43 -19.84 17.43
N SER A 9 15.26 -20.54 16.66
CA SER A 9 15.39 -20.33 15.21
C SER A 9 14.12 -20.71 14.44
N LEU A 10 13.46 -21.82 14.83
CA LEU A 10 12.19 -22.26 14.25
C LEU A 10 11.06 -21.28 14.57
N SER A 11 10.93 -20.84 15.83
CA SER A 11 9.92 -19.87 16.25
C SER A 11 10.07 -18.52 15.54
N TYR A 12 11.31 -18.09 15.29
CA TYR A 12 11.60 -16.89 14.51
C TYR A 12 11.15 -17.02 13.05
N LYS A 13 11.43 -18.18 12.41
CA LYS A 13 10.97 -18.46 11.04
C LYS A 13 9.45 -18.51 10.93
N GLU A 14 8.77 -19.16 11.87
CA GLU A 14 7.31 -19.21 11.90
C GLU A 14 6.68 -17.83 12.09
N SER A 15 7.26 -16.98 12.94
CA SER A 15 6.78 -15.62 13.15
C SER A 15 6.93 -14.77 11.89
N ASN A 16 8.06 -14.90 11.17
CA ASN A 16 8.27 -14.23 9.90
C ASN A 16 7.27 -14.70 8.83
N LEU A 17 7.08 -16.01 8.69
CA LEU A 17 6.09 -16.58 7.76
C LEU A 17 4.66 -16.09 8.06
N LYS A 18 4.25 -16.08 9.33
CA LYS A 18 2.93 -15.56 9.74
C LYS A 18 2.77 -14.08 9.41
N ASN A 19 3.83 -13.28 9.61
CA ASN A 19 3.83 -11.86 9.27
C ASN A 19 3.77 -11.63 7.75
N GLU A 20 4.48 -12.42 6.96
CA GLU A 20 4.42 -12.35 5.49
C GLU A 20 3.04 -12.68 4.95
N ILE A 21 2.41 -13.75 5.44
CA ILE A 21 1.04 -14.14 5.05
C ILE A 21 0.05 -13.04 5.43
N LYS A 22 0.16 -12.50 6.66
CA LYS A 22 -0.70 -11.40 7.13
C LYS A 22 -0.53 -10.14 6.27
N ASN A 23 0.71 -9.80 5.91
CA ASN A 23 1.00 -8.65 5.04
C ASN A 23 0.44 -8.84 3.63
N LYS A 24 0.59 -10.05 3.04
CA LYS A 24 0.05 -10.36 1.71
C LYS A 24 -1.49 -10.28 1.67
N ASN A 25 -2.15 -10.75 2.73
CA ASN A 25 -3.60 -10.60 2.88
C ASN A 25 -4.03 -9.14 3.01
N ASN A 26 -3.27 -8.32 3.75
CA ASN A 26 -3.56 -6.90 3.89
C ASN A 26 -3.38 -6.15 2.57
N ASP A 27 -2.31 -6.44 1.82
CA ASP A 27 -2.08 -5.81 0.51
C ASP A 27 -3.18 -6.16 -0.48
N SER A 28 -3.64 -7.42 -0.50
CA SER A 28 -4.77 -7.85 -1.35
C SER A 28 -6.07 -7.11 -0.99
N LYS A 29 -6.32 -6.87 0.30
CA LYS A 29 -7.47 -6.07 0.76
C LYS A 29 -7.36 -4.60 0.36
N VAL A 30 -6.15 -4.02 0.43
CA VAL A 30 -5.91 -2.65 -0.02
C VAL A 30 -6.17 -2.53 -1.53
N ILE A 31 -5.67 -3.48 -2.33
CA ILE A 31 -5.93 -3.52 -3.77
C ILE A 31 -7.44 -3.59 -4.05
N HIS A 32 -8.17 -4.46 -3.33
CA HIS A 32 -9.62 -4.58 -3.50
C HIS A 32 -10.38 -3.29 -3.19
N GLU A 33 -10.00 -2.56 -2.14
CA GLU A 33 -10.61 -1.25 -1.84
C GLU A 33 -10.22 -0.16 -2.85
N LEU A 34 -8.98 -0.20 -3.35
CA LEU A 34 -8.55 0.70 -4.43
C LEU A 34 -9.29 0.41 -5.73
N ASP A 35 -9.53 -0.86 -6.06
CA ASP A 35 -10.27 -1.32 -7.25
C ASP A 35 -11.71 -0.79 -7.32
N LYS A 36 -12.31 -0.45 -6.17
CA LYS A 36 -13.64 0.19 -6.10
C LYS A 36 -13.62 1.65 -6.56
N LEU A 37 -12.45 2.27 -6.60
CA LEU A 37 -12.27 3.62 -7.14
C LEU A 37 -12.13 3.51 -8.66
N ASN A 38 -12.68 4.48 -9.39
CA ASN A 38 -12.43 4.56 -10.84
C ASN A 38 -10.97 4.97 -11.09
N ILE A 39 -10.10 3.97 -11.23
CA ILE A 39 -8.63 4.10 -11.24
C ILE A 39 -8.08 4.75 -12.51
N ASN A 40 -8.83 4.85 -13.62
CA ASN A 40 -8.30 5.39 -14.88
C ASN A 40 -8.16 6.92 -14.94
N THR A 41 -7.92 7.59 -13.82
CA THR A 41 -7.82 9.05 -13.74
C THR A 41 -6.56 9.49 -13.02
N PHE A 42 -6.12 10.71 -13.34
CA PHE A 42 -5.04 11.37 -12.60
C PHE A 42 -5.53 11.69 -11.18
N ILE A 43 -4.82 11.19 -10.17
CA ILE A 43 -5.08 11.48 -8.77
C ILE A 43 -3.91 12.28 -8.19
N GLU A 44 -4.20 13.46 -7.67
CA GLU A 44 -3.23 14.29 -6.97
C GLU A 44 -2.65 13.57 -5.74
N CYS A 45 -1.36 13.76 -5.45
CA CYS A 45 -0.69 13.14 -4.31
C CYS A 45 -1.39 13.38 -2.97
N SER A 46 -1.95 14.58 -2.75
CA SER A 46 -2.70 14.93 -1.53
C SER A 46 -3.94 14.04 -1.39
N LYS A 47 -4.78 13.99 -2.43
CA LYS A 47 -5.98 13.14 -2.50
C LYS A 47 -5.64 11.67 -2.36
N LEU A 48 -4.61 11.21 -3.06
CA LEU A 48 -4.18 9.81 -3.01
C LEU A 48 -3.73 9.41 -1.59
N LYS A 49 -3.01 10.30 -0.90
CA LYS A 49 -2.64 10.09 0.50
C LYS A 49 -3.86 9.95 1.42
N PHE A 50 -4.87 10.80 1.23
CA PHE A 50 -6.12 10.72 2.01
C PHE A 50 -6.86 9.40 1.75
N ILE A 51 -7.01 9.01 0.48
CA ILE A 51 -7.64 7.75 0.08
C ILE A 51 -6.93 6.56 0.72
N LEU A 52 -5.60 6.49 0.58
CA LEU A 52 -4.82 5.39 1.15
C LEU A 52 -4.92 5.37 2.68
N GLN A 53 -4.91 6.53 3.34
CA GLN A 53 -5.08 6.59 4.79
C GLN A 53 -6.45 6.10 5.23
N ASP A 54 -7.52 6.47 4.52
CA ASP A 54 -8.88 5.99 4.78
C ASP A 54 -8.97 4.46 4.64
N ILE A 55 -8.40 3.91 3.57
CA ILE A 55 -8.33 2.45 3.35
C ILE A 55 -7.54 1.77 4.48
N TYR A 56 -6.40 2.33 4.87
CA TYR A 56 -5.60 1.79 5.97
C TYR A 56 -6.36 1.81 7.29
N ASN A 57 -7.06 2.90 7.59
CA ASN A 57 -7.87 3.03 8.79
C ASN A 57 -9.02 2.01 8.79
N LYS A 58 -9.73 1.85 7.65
CA LYS A 58 -10.79 0.83 7.47
C LYS A 58 -10.28 -0.59 7.68
N LEU A 59 -9.05 -0.88 7.25
CA LEU A 59 -8.41 -2.17 7.41
C LEU A 59 -7.72 -2.35 8.79
N GLY A 60 -7.79 -1.37 9.68
CA GLY A 60 -7.14 -1.39 10.99
C GLY A 60 -5.61 -1.35 10.92
N LEU A 61 -5.05 -0.88 9.80
CA LEU A 61 -3.61 -0.77 9.58
C LEU A 61 -3.08 0.50 10.27
N LYS A 62 -2.31 0.32 11.34
CA LYS A 62 -1.60 1.41 12.06
C LYS A 62 -0.38 1.90 11.28
N LYS A 63 -0.58 2.34 10.03
CA LYS A 63 0.48 2.92 9.19
C LYS A 63 0.03 4.25 8.61
N THR A 64 0.99 5.17 8.50
CA THR A 64 0.78 6.46 7.86
C THR A 64 0.91 6.31 6.35
N ALA A 65 -0.13 6.67 5.62
CA ALA A 65 -0.15 6.59 4.18
C ALA A 65 0.80 7.60 3.53
N LYS A 66 1.46 7.15 2.46
CA LYS A 66 2.19 8.00 1.52
C LYS A 66 1.63 7.81 0.13
N ALA A 67 1.62 8.86 -0.68
CA ALA A 67 1.21 8.76 -2.08
C ALA A 67 2.06 7.74 -2.86
N THR A 68 3.34 7.58 -2.50
CA THR A 68 4.24 6.57 -3.06
C THR A 68 3.81 5.14 -2.77
N ASP A 69 3.00 4.87 -1.76
CA ASP A 69 2.56 3.51 -1.46
C ASP A 69 1.73 2.93 -2.60
N ILE A 70 1.15 3.77 -3.47
CA ILE A 70 0.39 3.32 -4.62
C ILE A 70 1.22 2.47 -5.57
N THR A 71 2.54 2.69 -5.66
CA THR A 71 3.43 1.91 -6.55
C THR A 71 3.57 0.46 -6.10
N ARG A 72 3.30 0.18 -4.81
CA ARG A 72 3.24 -1.19 -4.27
C ARG A 72 2.00 -1.95 -4.75
N TYR A 73 0.92 -1.23 -5.03
CA TYR A 73 -0.39 -1.80 -5.37
C TYR A 73 -0.66 -1.75 -6.89
N TYR A 74 -0.23 -0.68 -7.56
CA TYR A 74 -0.32 -0.45 -9.00
C TYR A 74 1.09 -0.25 -9.54
N VAL A 75 1.68 -1.32 -10.07
CA VAL A 75 3.05 -1.30 -10.63
C VAL A 75 3.14 -0.35 -11.83
N ASN A 76 2.05 -0.23 -12.59
CA ASN A 76 1.96 0.65 -13.76
C ASN A 76 1.60 2.11 -13.39
N SER A 77 1.63 2.48 -12.12
CA SER A 77 1.36 3.86 -11.70
C SER A 77 2.49 4.79 -12.15
N ILE A 78 2.13 5.87 -12.86
CA ILE A 78 3.09 6.84 -13.40
C ILE A 78 2.96 8.13 -12.60
N LEU A 79 4.06 8.58 -12.01
CA LEU A 79 4.13 9.90 -11.40
C LEU A 79 4.11 10.97 -12.50
N VAL A 80 3.05 11.77 -12.55
CA VAL A 80 2.91 12.85 -13.52
C VAL A 80 2.66 14.18 -12.82
N SER A 81 2.94 15.27 -13.52
CA SER A 81 2.58 16.63 -13.09
C SER A 81 1.62 17.24 -14.08
N LYS A 82 0.38 17.52 -13.65
CA LYS A 82 -0.63 18.18 -14.49
C LYS A 82 -0.89 19.60 -14.00
N ARG A 83 -1.18 20.51 -14.93
CA ARG A 83 -1.70 21.84 -14.60
C ARG A 83 -3.22 21.76 -14.55
N ILE A 84 -3.78 22.05 -13.38
CA ILE A 84 -5.23 22.16 -13.15
C ILE A 84 -5.48 23.57 -12.66
N ASN A 85 -6.36 24.32 -13.33
CA ASN A 85 -6.66 25.74 -13.01
C ASN A 85 -5.39 26.62 -12.86
N GLY A 86 -4.43 26.47 -13.77
CA GLY A 86 -3.18 27.24 -13.79
C GLY A 86 -2.13 26.82 -12.75
N LYS A 87 -2.50 25.98 -11.76
CA LYS A 87 -1.57 25.48 -10.72
C LYS A 87 -1.03 24.10 -11.12
N LYS A 88 0.26 23.89 -10.86
CA LYS A 88 0.93 22.60 -11.12
C LYS A 88 0.70 21.67 -9.94
N TYR A 89 0.05 20.54 -10.20
CA TYR A 89 -0.20 19.48 -9.23
C TYR A 89 0.62 18.25 -9.58
N LYS A 90 1.27 17.66 -8.58
CA LYS A 90 1.92 16.34 -8.69
C LYS A 90 0.92 15.27 -8.28
N GLY A 91 0.90 14.17 -9.02
CA GLY A 91 -0.01 13.07 -8.76
C GLY A 91 0.41 11.81 -9.51
N TYR A 92 -0.39 10.77 -9.36
CA TYR A 92 -0.20 9.52 -10.06
C TYR A 92 -1.33 9.34 -11.07
N GLU A 93 -0.96 8.96 -12.29
CA GLU A 93 -1.88 8.29 -13.18
C GLU A 93 -1.84 6.81 -12.86
N LEU A 94 -3.00 6.27 -12.51
CA LEU A 94 -3.13 4.86 -12.22
C LEU A 94 -3.63 4.18 -13.50
N HIS A 95 -2.83 3.23 -13.97
CA HIS A 95 -3.15 2.39 -15.12
C HIS A 95 -3.34 0.98 -14.59
N LYS A 96 -4.42 0.33 -15.04
CA LYS A 96 -4.73 -1.06 -14.65
C LYS A 96 -3.89 -2.04 -15.46
#